data_AF-A0A7X7LL27-F1
#
_entry.id   AF-A0A7X7LL27-F1
#
_cell.length_a   1.000
_cell.length_b   1.000
_cell.length_c   1.000
_cell.angle_alpha   90.00
_cell.angle_beta   90.00
_cell.angle_gamma   90.00
#
_symmetry.space_group_name_H-M   'P 1'
#
loop_
_entity.id
_entity.type
_entity.pdbx_description
1 polymer ?
#
loop_
_entity_poly.entity_id
_entity_poly.type
_entity_poly.pdbx_seq_one_letter_code
_entity_poly.pdbx_strand_id
1 'polypeptide(L)'
;MYNPKSSKAEEFIAHEEVLATLEYAEQNKRNAELIDSILAKAREKKGLSHREAAVLLDCDIEEKNQEIYELARQIKIDIYGNRIVMFAPLYLSNYCINGCVYCPYHLQNQHILRKKLTQEEIRREVTALQDMGHKRLAIEAGEHPTMNPIEYILESINTIYSVKHKNGAIRRVNVNIAATSVENYRKLQEAGIGTY
;
A
#
# COMPACT_ATOMS: atom_id res chain seq x y z
N MET A 1 -0.59 -21.59 18.10
CA MET A 1 0.66 -21.02 18.65
C MET A 1 1.13 -19.99 17.64
N TYR A 2 1.33 -18.73 18.07
CA TYR A 2 1.80 -17.67 17.18
C TYR A 2 3.21 -17.98 16.66
N ASN A 3 3.39 -17.91 15.35
CA ASN A 3 4.66 -18.14 14.68
C ASN A 3 4.86 -17.08 13.58
N PRO A 4 5.64 -16.01 13.82
CA PRO A 4 5.85 -14.93 12.84
C PRO A 4 6.59 -15.35 11.57
N LYS A 5 7.19 -16.56 11.55
CA LYS A 5 7.92 -17.10 10.41
C LYS A 5 7.13 -18.18 9.65
N SER A 6 5.87 -18.40 10.01
CA SER A 6 5.03 -19.37 9.32
C SER A 6 4.68 -18.92 7.90
N SER A 7 4.48 -19.89 7.01
CA SER A 7 3.89 -19.64 5.69
C SER A 7 2.36 -19.68 5.69
N LYS A 8 1.71 -19.95 6.83
CA LYS A 8 0.25 -19.99 6.97
C LYS A 8 -0.26 -18.75 7.70
N ALA A 9 -1.21 -18.05 7.09
CA ALA A 9 -1.70 -16.76 7.55
C ALA A 9 -2.20 -16.78 8.99
N GLU A 10 -2.98 -17.80 9.35
CA GLU A 10 -3.55 -18.00 10.68
C GLU A 10 -2.51 -18.26 11.80
N GLU A 11 -1.28 -18.63 11.42
CA GLU A 11 -0.20 -18.87 12.38
C GLU A 11 0.62 -17.60 12.65
N PHE A 12 0.77 -16.69 11.67
CA PHE A 12 1.48 -15.41 11.85
C PHE A 12 0.55 -14.18 12.03
N ILE A 13 -0.74 -14.31 11.74
CA ILE A 13 -1.82 -13.38 12.14
C ILE A 13 -2.76 -14.17 13.05
N ALA A 14 -2.36 -14.35 14.30
CA ALA A 14 -3.09 -15.14 15.29
C ALA A 14 -4.00 -14.25 16.13
N HIS A 15 -5.31 -14.52 16.14
CA HIS A 15 -6.31 -13.71 16.85
C HIS A 15 -5.99 -13.56 18.35
N GLU A 16 -5.68 -14.66 19.03
CA GLU A 16 -5.33 -14.65 20.45
C GLU A 16 -4.07 -13.83 20.75
N GLU A 17 -3.07 -13.84 19.85
CA GLU A 17 -1.88 -13.01 20.01
C GLU A 17 -2.20 -11.53 19.83
N VAL A 18 -3.11 -11.20 18.91
CA VAL A 18 -3.60 -9.82 18.74
C VAL A 18 -4.34 -9.37 20.00
N LEU A 19 -5.27 -10.17 20.53
CA LEU A 19 -6.00 -9.84 21.76
C LEU A 19 -5.06 -9.65 22.95
N ALA A 20 -4.13 -10.58 23.16
CA ALA A 20 -3.14 -10.47 24.23
C ALA A 20 -2.21 -9.25 24.05
N THR A 21 -1.91 -8.87 22.80
CA THR A 21 -1.12 -7.67 22.50
C THR A 21 -1.88 -6.39 22.83
N LEU A 22 -3.17 -6.32 22.50
CA LEU A 22 -4.04 -5.19 22.82
C LEU A 22 -4.24 -5.04 24.33
N GLU A 23 -4.49 -6.14 25.04
CA GLU A 23 -4.60 -6.13 26.51
C GLU A 23 -3.28 -5.66 27.15
N TYR A 24 -2.14 -6.15 26.67
CA TYR A 24 -0.83 -5.70 27.13
C TYR A 24 -0.60 -4.21 26.89
N ALA A 25 -1.00 -3.70 25.72
CA ALA A 25 -0.91 -2.28 25.39
C ALA A 25 -1.79 -1.42 26.31
N GLU A 26 -3.05 -1.84 26.52
CA GLU A 26 -3.98 -1.14 27.39
C GLU A 26 -3.48 -1.05 28.84
N GLN A 27 -2.94 -2.15 29.38
CA GLN A 27 -2.36 -2.19 30.73
C GLN A 27 -1.13 -1.28 30.88
N ASN A 28 -0.43 -1.00 29.77
CA ASN A 28 0.82 -0.23 29.76
C ASN A 28 0.70 1.15 29.11
N LYS A 29 -0.50 1.60 28.72
CA LYS A 29 -0.70 2.87 28.02
C LYS A 29 -0.19 4.12 28.75
N ARG A 30 -0.03 4.03 30.09
CA ARG A 30 0.55 5.06 30.96
C ARG A 30 1.88 4.66 31.63
N ASN A 31 2.48 3.55 31.22
CA ASN A 31 3.75 3.08 31.76
C ASN A 31 4.90 3.86 31.13
N ALA A 32 5.22 5.03 31.71
CA ALA A 32 6.23 5.94 31.16
C ALA A 32 7.61 5.29 31.02
N GLU A 33 8.04 4.46 31.97
CA GLU A 33 9.34 3.77 31.93
C GLU A 33 9.40 2.78 30.75
N LEU A 34 8.35 2.00 30.55
CA LEU A 34 8.27 1.09 29.40
C LEU A 34 8.26 1.87 28.08
N ILE A 35 7.44 2.91 27.98
CA ILE A 35 7.37 3.76 26.79
C ILE A 35 8.75 4.36 26.47
N ASP A 36 9.47 4.84 27.48
CA ASP A 36 10.83 5.37 27.33
C ASP A 36 11.82 4.32 26.82
N SER A 37 11.72 3.09 27.32
CA SER A 37 12.54 1.99 26.82
C SER A 37 12.26 1.67 25.34
N ILE A 38 10.98 1.74 24.93
CA ILE A 38 10.56 1.49 23.54
C ILE A 38 11.05 2.63 22.64
N LEU A 39 10.95 3.89 23.08
CA LEU A 39 11.47 5.04 22.36
C LEU A 39 12.99 5.00 22.23
N ALA A 40 13.71 4.58 23.27
CA ALA A 40 15.15 4.36 23.21
C ALA A 40 15.52 3.31 22.16
N LYS A 41 14.80 2.19 22.10
CA LYS A 41 14.98 1.16 21.06
C LYS A 41 14.65 1.69 19.66
N ALA A 42 13.58 2.47 19.50
CA ALA A 42 13.20 3.06 18.22
C ALA A 42 14.29 4.01 17.67
N ARG A 43 15.02 4.72 18.54
CA ARG A 43 16.16 5.58 18.16
C ARG A 43 17.29 4.79 17.49
N GLU A 44 17.44 3.49 17.75
CA GLU A 44 18.42 2.63 17.07
C GLU A 44 18.05 2.30 15.61
N LYS A 45 16.79 2.56 15.20
CA LYS A 45 16.29 2.34 13.83
C LYS A 45 16.38 0.88 13.37
N LYS A 46 16.27 -0.07 14.30
CA LYS A 46 16.25 -1.53 14.04
C LYS A 46 14.86 -2.15 14.06
N GLY A 47 13.82 -1.31 14.12
CA GLY A 47 12.42 -1.74 14.18
C GLY A 47 11.93 -2.04 15.59
N LEU A 48 10.60 -2.13 15.71
CA LEU A 48 9.87 -2.51 16.92
C LEU A 48 9.12 -3.81 16.66
N SER A 49 8.87 -4.57 17.73
CA SER A 49 7.92 -5.68 17.70
C SER A 49 6.48 -5.17 17.64
N HIS A 50 5.53 -6.04 17.27
CA HIS A 50 4.10 -5.69 17.25
C HIS A 50 3.57 -5.29 18.63
N ARG A 51 4.07 -5.89 19.72
CA ARG A 51 3.69 -5.52 21.09
C ARG A 51 4.20 -4.14 21.50
N GLU A 52 5.46 -3.85 21.20
CA GLU A 52 6.04 -2.51 21.47
C GLU A 52 5.32 -1.44 20.65
N ALA A 53 5.00 -1.73 19.38
CA ALA A 53 4.22 -0.82 18.54
C ALA A 53 2.81 -0.60 19.10
N ALA A 54 2.15 -1.65 19.62
CA ALA A 54 0.83 -1.53 20.24
C ALA A 54 0.84 -0.64 21.49
N VAL A 55 1.86 -0.75 22.35
CA VAL A 55 2.01 0.15 23.52
C VAL A 55 2.11 1.62 23.08
N LEU A 56 2.85 1.93 22.01
CA LEU A 56 2.93 3.31 21.49
C LEU A 56 1.62 3.77 20.86
N LEU A 57 0.84 2.87 20.24
CA LEU A 57 -0.46 3.18 19.66
C LEU A 57 -1.51 3.52 20.73
N ASP A 58 -1.48 2.83 21.87
CA ASP A 58 -2.43 3.04 22.97
C ASP A 58 -1.99 4.15 23.94
N CYS A 59 -0.76 4.67 23.83
CA CYS A 59 -0.22 5.67 24.72
C CYS A 59 -1.10 6.94 24.78
N ASP A 60 -1.64 7.25 25.96
CA ASP A 60 -2.49 8.44 26.18
C ASP A 60 -1.76 9.57 26.94
N ILE A 61 -0.44 9.46 27.12
CA ILE A 61 0.40 10.52 27.70
C ILE A 61 0.80 11.49 26.59
N GLU A 62 0.23 12.70 26.62
CA GLU A 62 0.45 13.73 25.60
C GLU A 62 1.95 14.05 25.37
N GLU A 63 2.73 14.20 26.44
CA GLU A 63 4.17 14.49 26.35
C GLU A 63 4.94 13.39 25.62
N LYS A 64 4.55 12.13 25.80
CA LYS A 64 5.16 10.99 25.08
C LYS A 64 4.71 10.93 23.63
N ASN A 65 3.45 11.28 23.33
CA ASN A 65 2.99 11.41 21.95
C ASN A 65 3.78 12.48 21.17
N GLN A 66 4.09 13.62 21.80
CA GLN A 66 4.97 14.62 21.20
C GLN A 66 6.39 14.08 20.95
N GLU A 67 6.94 13.29 21.88
CA GLU A 67 8.23 12.63 21.68
C GLU A 67 8.19 11.58 20.55
N ILE A 68 7.10 10.83 20.42
CA ILE A 68 6.87 9.88 19.30
C ILE A 68 6.90 10.61 17.97
N TYR A 69 6.18 11.74 17.84
CA TYR A 69 6.15 12.52 16.60
C TYR A 69 7.52 13.09 16.23
N GLU A 70 8.23 13.64 17.21
CA GLU A 70 9.56 14.21 16.99
C GLU A 70 10.58 13.13 16.61
N LEU A 71 10.52 11.97 17.27
CA LEU A 71 11.37 10.83 16.92
C LEU A 71 11.05 10.29 15.52
N ALA A 72 9.78 10.16 15.16
CA ALA A 72 9.37 9.73 13.82
C ALA A 72 9.87 10.71 12.75
N ARG A 73 9.80 12.02 13.01
CA ARG A 73 10.35 13.07 12.15
C ARG A 73 11.87 12.94 12.00
N GLN A 74 12.59 12.74 13.10
CA GLN A 74 14.04 12.56 13.09
C GLN A 74 14.44 11.31 12.29
N ILE A 75 13.79 10.16 12.53
CA ILE A 75 14.02 8.92 11.78
C ILE A 75 13.74 9.13 10.28
N LYS A 76 12.67 9.84 9.92
CA LYS A 76 12.35 10.18 8.53
C LYS A 76 13.46 11.02 7.88
N ILE A 77 14.03 11.99 8.60
CA ILE A 77 15.14 12.82 8.10
C ILE A 77 16.42 11.99 7.98
N ASP A 78 16.74 11.17 8.96
CA ASP A 78 17.97 10.39 8.97
C ASP A 78 18.02 9.35 7.84
N ILE A 79 16.90 8.71 7.52
CA ILE A 79 16.81 7.69 6.47
C ILE A 79 16.50 8.33 5.10
N TYR A 80 15.49 9.19 5.05
CA TYR A 80 14.92 9.68 3.78
C TYR A 80 15.25 11.15 3.49
N GLY A 81 15.86 11.88 4.43
CA GLY A 81 16.08 13.32 4.31
C GLY A 81 14.78 14.10 4.14
N ASN A 82 14.88 15.23 3.45
CA ASN A 82 13.72 16.04 3.03
C ASN A 82 13.09 15.55 1.70
N ARG A 83 13.53 14.40 1.16
CA ARG A 83 13.04 13.89 -0.13
C ARG A 83 11.60 13.42 0.01
N ILE A 84 10.78 13.81 -0.97
CA ILE A 84 9.40 13.36 -1.15
C ILE A 84 9.29 12.78 -2.56
N VAL A 85 8.82 11.54 -2.65
CA VAL A 85 8.60 10.86 -3.93
C VAL A 85 7.17 11.12 -4.38
N MET A 86 7.02 11.66 -5.58
CA MET A 86 5.71 11.89 -6.20
C MET A 86 5.36 10.74 -7.16
N PHE A 87 4.11 10.29 -7.12
CA PHE A 87 3.50 9.38 -8.09
C PHE A 87 2.01 9.75 -8.26
N ALA A 88 1.36 9.20 -9.30
CA ALA A 88 -0.07 9.38 -9.52
C ALA A 88 -0.77 8.02 -9.62
N PRO A 89 -1.97 7.86 -9.05
CA PRO A 89 -2.81 6.71 -9.35
C PRO A 89 -3.38 6.83 -10.77
N LEU A 90 -3.51 5.70 -11.47
CA LEU A 90 -4.18 5.58 -12.76
C LEU A 90 -5.23 4.47 -12.66
N TYR A 91 -6.50 4.87 -12.54
CA TYR A 91 -7.63 3.96 -12.47
C TYR A 91 -7.97 3.44 -13.88
N LEU A 92 -7.67 2.17 -14.15
CA LEU A 92 -7.90 1.56 -15.46
C LEU A 92 -9.34 1.07 -15.62
N SER A 93 -9.92 0.53 -14.55
CA SER A 93 -11.25 -0.06 -14.61
C SER A 93 -11.92 -0.11 -13.25
N ASN A 94 -13.19 0.29 -13.21
CA ASN A 94 -14.02 0.20 -12.01
C ASN A 94 -15.01 -0.99 -12.04
N TYR A 95 -14.89 -1.91 -13.00
CA TYR A 95 -15.61 -3.18 -12.96
C TYR A 95 -15.11 -4.02 -11.78
N CYS A 96 -16.01 -4.44 -10.90
CA CYS A 96 -15.67 -5.24 -9.73
C CYS A 96 -16.81 -6.21 -9.38
N ILE A 97 -16.50 -7.46 -9.09
CA ILE A 97 -17.47 -8.50 -8.69
C ILE A 97 -17.66 -8.58 -7.16
N ASN A 98 -16.83 -7.90 -6.38
CA ASN A 98 -16.84 -8.00 -4.92
C ASN A 98 -17.93 -7.16 -4.26
N GLY A 99 -18.32 -7.56 -3.04
CA GLY A 99 -19.28 -6.88 -2.18
C GLY A 99 -18.65 -6.07 -1.04
N CYS A 100 -17.46 -5.50 -1.23
CA CYS A 100 -16.75 -4.76 -0.17
C CYS A 100 -17.60 -3.58 0.36
N VAL A 101 -18.05 -3.67 1.61
CA VAL A 101 -19.00 -2.69 2.22
C VAL A 101 -18.45 -1.27 2.33
N TYR A 102 -17.13 -1.10 2.20
CA TYR A 102 -16.44 0.18 2.26
C TYR A 102 -16.09 0.77 0.88
N CYS A 103 -16.32 0.04 -0.21
CA CYS A 103 -15.80 0.43 -1.53
C CYS A 103 -16.94 0.80 -2.50
N PRO A 104 -16.97 2.03 -3.05
CA PRO A 104 -18.05 2.43 -3.97
C PRO A 104 -18.09 1.63 -5.27
N TYR A 105 -17.02 0.92 -5.64
CA TYR A 105 -16.99 0.03 -6.81
C TYR A 105 -17.61 -1.34 -6.55
N HIS A 106 -18.10 -1.63 -5.34
CA HIS A 106 -18.72 -2.92 -5.04
C HIS A 106 -19.87 -3.25 -6.02
N LEU A 107 -20.10 -4.54 -6.24
CA LEU A 107 -21.04 -5.07 -7.24
C LEU A 107 -22.47 -4.53 -7.05
N GLN A 108 -22.91 -4.40 -5.80
CA GLN A 108 -24.26 -3.92 -5.48
C GLN A 108 -24.49 -2.44 -5.84
N ASN A 109 -23.45 -1.64 -6.05
CA ASN A 109 -23.61 -0.24 -6.42
C ASN A 109 -23.91 -0.13 -7.92
N GLN A 110 -25.18 0.09 -8.23
CA GLN A 110 -25.68 0.26 -9.59
C GLN A 110 -25.85 1.74 -10.01
N HIS A 111 -25.55 2.68 -9.11
CA HIS A 111 -25.66 4.12 -9.38
C HIS A 111 -24.43 4.70 -10.07
N ILE A 112 -23.35 3.94 -10.15
CA ILE A 112 -22.10 4.36 -10.81
C ILE A 112 -22.00 3.76 -12.22
N LEU A 113 -21.56 4.57 -13.18
CA LEU A 113 -21.26 4.08 -14.51
C LEU A 113 -20.01 3.20 -14.47
N ARG A 114 -20.10 2.00 -15.05
CA ARG A 114 -18.94 1.12 -15.20
C ARG A 114 -18.12 1.53 -16.42
N LYS A 115 -16.80 1.64 -16.26
CA LYS A 115 -15.85 2.05 -17.28
C LYS A 115 -14.56 1.23 -17.15
N LYS A 116 -14.06 0.81 -18.31
CA LYS A 116 -12.74 0.22 -18.52
C LYS A 116 -12.06 1.03 -19.60
N LEU A 117 -10.85 1.52 -19.35
CA LEU A 117 -10.10 2.30 -20.32
C LEU A 117 -9.64 1.40 -21.47
N THR A 118 -9.83 1.86 -22.69
CA THR A 118 -9.18 1.30 -23.87
C THR A 118 -7.68 1.64 -23.86
N GLN A 119 -6.86 0.91 -24.60
CA GLN A 119 -5.43 1.23 -24.69
C GLN A 119 -5.18 2.64 -25.22
N GLU A 120 -6.04 3.16 -26.11
CA GLU A 120 -5.94 4.53 -26.60
C GLU A 120 -6.28 5.56 -25.51
N GLU A 121 -7.32 5.31 -24.71
CA GLU A 121 -7.61 6.16 -23.54
C GLU A 121 -6.45 6.13 -22.53
N ILE A 122 -5.84 4.96 -22.29
CA ILE A 122 -4.65 4.83 -21.43
C ILE A 122 -3.50 5.69 -21.98
N ARG A 123 -3.25 5.67 -23.30
CA ARG A 123 -2.21 6.53 -23.91
C ARG A 123 -2.49 8.01 -23.66
N ARG A 124 -3.74 8.44 -23.77
CA ARG A 124 -4.16 9.83 -23.52
C ARG A 124 -3.96 10.22 -22.05
N GLU A 125 -4.39 9.38 -21.11
CA GLU A 125 -4.20 9.61 -19.67
C GLU A 125 -2.71 9.68 -19.31
N VAL A 126 -1.91 8.73 -19.81
CA VAL A 126 -0.46 8.70 -19.57
C VAL A 126 0.22 9.94 -20.17
N THR A 127 -0.21 10.39 -21.34
CA THR A 127 0.30 11.61 -21.97
C THR A 127 0.02 12.83 -21.10
N ALA A 128 -1.22 12.98 -20.61
CA ALA A 128 -1.59 14.05 -19.70
C ALA A 128 -0.78 14.02 -18.39
N LEU A 129 -0.60 12.83 -17.81
CA LEU A 129 0.21 12.65 -16.59
C LEU A 129 1.71 12.97 -16.84
N GLN A 130 2.24 12.67 -18.03
CA GLN A 130 3.60 13.04 -18.40
C GLN A 130 3.76 14.56 -18.56
N ASP A 131 2.76 15.25 -19.11
CA ASP A 131 2.71 16.71 -19.22
C ASP A 131 2.65 17.38 -17.84
N MET A 132 2.03 16.74 -16.85
CA MET A 132 2.06 17.15 -15.43
C MET A 132 3.40 16.86 -14.73
N GLY A 133 4.35 16.24 -15.43
CA GLY A 133 5.68 15.93 -14.91
C GLY A 133 5.79 14.57 -14.20
N HIS A 134 4.73 13.75 -14.14
CA HIS A 134 4.80 12.44 -13.49
C HIS A 134 5.79 11.50 -14.20
N LYS A 135 6.44 10.67 -13.38
CA LYS A 135 7.42 9.64 -13.81
C LYS A 135 7.15 8.28 -13.15
N ARG A 136 6.21 8.21 -12.21
CA ARG A 136 5.84 7.00 -11.45
C ARG A 136 4.31 6.94 -11.39
N LEU A 137 3.75 5.79 -11.71
CA LEU A 137 2.30 5.54 -11.62
C LEU A 137 2.01 4.37 -10.68
N ALA A 138 0.84 4.38 -10.07
CA ALA A 138 0.22 3.23 -9.44
C ALA A 138 -1.06 2.89 -10.21
N ILE A 139 -1.11 1.72 -10.83
CA ILE A 139 -2.29 1.24 -11.54
C ILE A 139 -3.30 0.73 -10.51
N GLU A 140 -4.56 1.08 -10.71
CA GLU A 140 -5.68 0.64 -9.89
C GLU A 140 -6.74 0.00 -10.79
N ALA A 141 -7.20 -1.21 -10.47
CA ALA A 141 -8.33 -1.85 -11.16
C ALA A 141 -9.16 -2.73 -10.23
N GLY A 142 -10.49 -2.68 -10.40
CA GLY A 142 -11.40 -3.60 -9.71
C GLY A 142 -11.23 -5.06 -10.13
N GLU A 143 -11.68 -6.00 -9.30
CA GLU A 143 -11.59 -7.42 -9.59
C GLU A 143 -12.73 -7.87 -10.49
N HIS A 144 -12.45 -8.23 -11.75
CA HIS A 144 -13.48 -8.79 -12.63
C HIS A 144 -12.87 -9.79 -13.62
N PRO A 145 -13.22 -11.08 -13.58
CA PRO A 145 -12.56 -12.13 -14.37
C PRO A 145 -12.57 -11.91 -15.87
N THR A 146 -13.69 -11.41 -16.44
CA THR A 146 -13.82 -11.17 -17.88
C THR A 146 -13.53 -9.73 -18.30
N MET A 147 -13.90 -8.73 -17.50
CA MET A 147 -13.66 -7.33 -17.83
C MET A 147 -12.23 -6.90 -17.55
N ASN A 148 -11.61 -7.39 -16.47
CA ASN A 148 -10.24 -7.04 -16.07
C ASN A 148 -9.36 -8.29 -15.95
N PRO A 149 -9.24 -9.11 -17.02
CA PRO A 149 -8.35 -10.26 -17.00
C PRO A 149 -6.89 -9.79 -16.88
N ILE A 150 -5.99 -10.68 -16.43
CA ILE A 150 -4.59 -10.32 -16.24
C ILE A 150 -3.94 -9.82 -17.53
N GLU A 151 -4.35 -10.36 -18.69
CA GLU A 151 -3.89 -9.97 -20.02
C GLU A 151 -4.14 -8.48 -20.29
N TYR A 152 -5.29 -7.95 -19.86
CA TYR A 152 -5.59 -6.52 -19.98
C TYR A 152 -4.68 -5.66 -19.12
N ILE A 153 -4.36 -6.12 -17.90
CA ILE A 153 -3.44 -5.40 -17.00
C ILE A 153 -2.03 -5.39 -17.59
N LEU A 154 -1.55 -6.52 -18.11
CA LEU A 154 -0.24 -6.62 -18.77
C LEU A 154 -0.15 -5.76 -20.02
N GLU A 155 -1.19 -5.78 -20.86
CA GLU A 155 -1.29 -4.91 -22.04
C GLU A 155 -1.26 -3.43 -21.63
N SER A 156 -1.97 -3.07 -20.56
CA SER A 156 -2.00 -1.70 -20.02
C SER A 156 -0.63 -1.26 -19.52
N ILE A 157 0.10 -2.12 -18.79
CA ILE A 157 1.48 -1.85 -18.34
C ILE A 157 2.40 -1.60 -19.54
N ASN A 158 2.31 -2.45 -20.58
CA ASN A 158 3.09 -2.28 -21.80
C ASN A 158 2.75 -0.95 -22.50
N THR A 159 1.46 -0.63 -22.62
CA THR A 159 1.00 0.66 -23.16
C THR A 159 1.61 1.83 -22.38
N ILE A 160 1.52 1.81 -21.04
CA ILE A 160 2.05 2.87 -20.17
C ILE A 160 3.56 3.07 -20.37
N TYR A 161 4.34 2.00 -20.42
CA TYR A 161 5.79 2.10 -20.64
C TYR A 161 6.16 2.54 -22.07
N SER A 162 5.35 2.17 -23.06
CA SER A 162 5.56 2.53 -24.47
C SER A 162 5.36 4.01 -24.77
N VAL A 163 4.52 4.72 -23.99
CA VAL A 163 4.24 6.13 -24.22
C VAL A 163 5.45 6.98 -23.84
N LYS A 164 6.04 7.63 -24.84
CA LYS A 164 7.02 8.71 -24.67
C LYS A 164 6.42 9.99 -25.25
N HIS A 165 6.24 10.99 -24.42
CA HIS A 165 5.68 12.28 -24.85
C HIS A 165 6.61 13.43 -24.46
N LYS A 166 7.11 14.18 -25.46
CA LYS A 166 8.13 15.22 -25.26
C LYS A 166 9.35 14.64 -24.53
N ASN A 167 9.70 15.20 -23.37
CA ASN A 167 10.76 14.71 -22.48
C ASN A 167 10.21 13.82 -21.34
N GLY A 168 8.94 13.42 -21.43
CA GLY A 168 8.21 12.60 -20.46
C GLY A 168 8.37 11.10 -20.73
N ALA A 169 8.41 10.33 -19.64
CA ALA A 169 8.32 8.88 -19.66
C ALA A 169 7.91 8.39 -18.27
N ILE A 170 7.00 7.42 -18.20
CA ILE A 170 6.80 6.66 -16.98
C ILE A 170 7.97 5.69 -16.81
N ARG A 171 8.62 5.75 -15.65
CA ARG A 171 9.85 5.00 -15.31
C ARG A 171 9.60 3.89 -14.29
N ARG A 172 8.44 3.90 -13.63
CA ARG A 172 8.02 2.86 -12.69
C ARG A 172 6.50 2.80 -12.64
N VAL A 173 5.97 1.59 -12.77
CA VAL A 173 4.56 1.27 -12.61
C VAL A 173 4.41 0.36 -11.41
N ASN A 174 3.68 0.80 -10.39
CA ASN A 174 3.18 -0.07 -9.33
C ASN A 174 1.79 -0.60 -9.72
N VAL A 175 1.35 -1.73 -9.17
CA VAL A 175 0.09 -2.38 -9.55
C VAL A 175 -0.69 -2.78 -8.30
N ASN A 176 -1.86 -2.19 -8.14
CA ASN A 176 -2.84 -2.56 -7.12
C ASN A 176 -4.08 -3.17 -7.81
N ILE A 177 -4.17 -4.49 -7.73
CA ILE A 177 -5.32 -5.30 -8.15
C ILE A 177 -5.56 -6.35 -7.08
N ALA A 178 -6.75 -6.99 -7.07
CA ALA A 178 -7.06 -8.04 -6.10
C ALA A 178 -6.05 -9.19 -6.11
N ALA A 179 -5.98 -9.92 -4.98
CA ALA A 179 -5.10 -11.06 -4.81
C ALA A 179 -5.33 -12.09 -5.93
N THR A 180 -4.25 -12.63 -6.47
CA THR A 180 -4.32 -13.53 -7.63
C THR A 180 -3.32 -14.68 -7.51
N SER A 181 -3.24 -15.52 -8.54
CA SER A 181 -2.37 -16.70 -8.55
C SER A 181 -0.88 -16.33 -8.61
N VAL A 182 -0.02 -17.23 -8.14
CA VAL A 182 1.43 -17.11 -8.29
C VAL A 182 1.85 -16.96 -9.75
N GLU A 183 1.14 -17.61 -10.68
CA GLU A 183 1.36 -17.45 -12.11
C GLU A 183 1.15 -16.00 -12.56
N ASN A 184 0.05 -15.37 -12.13
CA ASN A 184 -0.23 -13.98 -12.48
C ASN A 184 0.78 -13.02 -11.84
N TYR A 185 1.25 -13.30 -10.62
CA TYR A 185 2.35 -12.53 -10.03
C TYR A 185 3.65 -12.64 -10.82
N ARG A 186 3.99 -13.83 -11.34
CA ARG A 186 5.16 -13.99 -12.23
C ARG A 186 5.00 -13.19 -13.52
N LYS A 187 3.83 -13.24 -14.16
CA LYS A 187 3.53 -12.42 -15.35
C LYS A 187 3.70 -10.92 -15.08
N LEU A 188 3.24 -10.43 -13.92
CA LEU A 188 3.43 -9.03 -13.52
C LEU A 188 4.91 -8.69 -13.31
N GLN A 189 5.66 -9.58 -12.65
CA GLN A 189 7.11 -9.41 -12.46
C GLN A 189 7.85 -9.35 -13.81
N GLU A 190 7.53 -10.24 -14.74
CA GLU A 190 8.08 -10.27 -16.10
C GLU A 190 7.74 -9.00 -16.90
N ALA A 191 6.56 -8.41 -16.66
CA ALA A 191 6.16 -7.12 -17.24
C ALA A 191 6.88 -5.90 -16.62
N GLY A 192 7.77 -6.11 -15.65
CA GLY A 192 8.61 -5.05 -15.08
C GLY A 192 7.87 -4.10 -14.14
N ILE A 193 6.91 -4.61 -13.36
CA ILE A 193 6.29 -3.81 -12.31
C ILE A 193 7.32 -3.43 -11.24
N GLY A 194 7.07 -2.31 -10.57
CA GLY A 194 7.88 -1.84 -9.45
C GLY A 194 7.47 -2.48 -8.13
N THR A 195 6.20 -2.31 -7.77
CA THR A 195 5.60 -2.78 -6.52
C THR A 195 4.23 -3.34 -6.85
N TYR A 196 3.90 -4.49 -6.30
CA TYR A 196 2.52 -4.96 -6.22
C TYR A 196 1.97 -4.49 -4.87
#